data_AF-A0AAX4AVH9-F1
#
_entry.id   AF-A0AAX4AVH9-F1
#
_cell.length_a   1.000
_cell.length_b   1.000
_cell.length_c   1.000
_cell.angle_alpha   90.00
_cell.angle_beta   90.00
_cell.angle_gamma   90.00
#
_symmetry.space_group_name_H-M   'P 1'
#
loop_
_entity.id
_entity.type
_entity.pdbx_description
1 polymer ?
#
loop_
_entity_poly.entity_id
_entity_poly.type
_entity_poly.pdbx_seq_one_letter_code
_entity_poly.pdbx_strand_id
1 'polypeptide(L)'
;MARKKYIDNQELLLLFEHYLLEHCSNNPRLFKIPQFGNYLRSNGFPQVADTTIRRNKEFRQALNDRLELFEDDTYQTVITYKTLDVERFLMTNRTPKAIKSALMELNNYYKRVVDAAIEYKEEASKLKTRVSELKNEVAQLNEKNAEIKEQTALNKELLEENKKLRNLLKTSLYPDIANELLKEEGLLKSDQQLVTKKYLSENVITSDTKISFEKHTHTEKQTSKSKILEIKDLLDNKTKY
;
A
#
# COMPACT_ATOMS: atom_id res chain seq x y z
N MET A 1 -5.50 28.94 8.20
CA MET A 1 -4.03 28.98 8.17
C MET A 1 -3.50 28.36 9.45
N ALA A 2 -2.86 27.19 9.37
CA ALA A 2 -2.25 26.56 10.55
C ALA A 2 -0.94 27.28 10.88
N ARG A 3 -0.78 27.72 12.13
CA ARG A 3 0.43 28.39 12.62
C ARG A 3 1.62 27.41 12.50
N LYS A 4 2.74 27.85 11.92
CA LYS A 4 3.95 27.02 11.81
C LYS A 4 4.38 26.56 13.23
N LYS A 5 4.65 25.27 13.39
CA LYS A 5 5.17 24.71 14.64
C LYS A 5 6.60 25.23 14.83
N TYR A 6 6.94 25.61 16.07
CA TYR A 6 8.28 26.14 16.42
C TYR A 6 9.32 25.04 16.65
N ILE A 7 8.87 23.80 16.80
CA ILE A 7 9.70 22.61 16.99
C ILE A 7 8.96 21.44 16.36
N ASP A 8 9.72 20.53 15.74
CA ASP A 8 9.13 19.30 15.24
C ASP A 8 8.82 18.33 16.39
N ASN A 9 7.81 17.48 16.22
CA ASN A 9 7.40 16.54 17.25
C ASN A 9 8.50 15.52 17.56
N GLN A 10 9.25 15.08 16.54
CA GLN A 10 10.34 14.12 16.70
C GLN A 10 11.50 14.73 17.49
N GLU A 11 11.92 15.95 17.15
CA GLU A 11 12.98 16.67 17.87
C GLU A 11 12.61 16.94 19.34
N LEU A 12 11.34 17.28 19.60
CA LEU A 12 10.85 17.52 20.96
C LEU A 12 10.88 16.24 21.81
N LEU A 13 10.60 15.08 21.22
CA LEU A 13 10.70 13.79 21.91
C LEU A 13 12.16 13.40 22.19
N LEU A 14 13.08 13.64 21.25
CA LEU A 14 14.51 13.38 21.47
C LEU A 14 15.07 14.24 22.62
N LEU A 15 14.75 15.53 22.63
CA LEU A 15 15.18 16.43 23.71
C LEU A 15 14.55 16.07 25.05
N PHE A 16 13.34 15.50 25.05
CA PHE A 16 12.72 14.96 26.26
C PHE A 16 13.48 13.77 26.82
N GLU A 17 13.94 12.84 25.96
CA GLU A 17 14.76 11.71 26.39
C GLU A 17 16.11 12.16 26.97
N HIS A 18 16.77 13.12 26.31
CA HIS A 18 18.00 13.71 26.83
C HIS A 18 17.79 14.40 28.19
N TYR A 19 16.71 15.18 28.34
CA TYR A 19 16.38 15.82 29.61
C TYR A 19 16.15 14.79 30.74
N LEU A 20 15.45 13.70 30.44
CA LEU A 20 15.22 12.65 31.43
C LEU A 20 16.52 11.99 31.89
N LEU A 21 17.44 11.74 30.97
CA LEU A 21 18.76 11.16 31.27
C LEU A 21 19.62 12.11 32.11
N GLU A 22 19.74 13.37 31.70
CA GLU A 22 20.65 14.35 32.31
C GLU A 22 20.14 14.90 33.64
N HIS A 23 18.85 15.21 33.73
CA HIS A 23 18.29 15.97 34.86
C HIS A 23 17.34 15.17 35.74
N CYS A 24 16.80 14.06 35.27
CA CYS A 24 15.85 13.24 36.04
C CYS A 24 16.37 11.84 36.38
N SER A 25 17.61 11.50 36.02
CA SER A 25 18.18 10.14 36.21
C SER A 25 17.23 9.04 35.70
N ASN A 26 16.60 9.28 34.54
CA ASN A 26 15.56 8.44 33.94
C ASN A 26 14.29 8.21 34.77
N ASN A 27 14.00 9.06 35.76
CA ASN A 27 12.75 8.99 36.51
C ASN A 27 11.70 9.97 35.95
N PRO A 28 10.66 9.49 35.24
CA PRO A 28 9.64 10.36 34.64
C PRO A 28 8.78 11.07 35.68
N ARG A 29 8.72 10.61 36.94
CA ARG A 29 7.97 11.29 38.01
C ARG A 29 8.61 12.61 38.46
N LEU A 30 9.92 12.77 38.24
CA LEU A 30 10.63 14.02 38.52
C LEU A 30 10.45 15.06 37.41
N PHE A 31 9.85 14.67 36.28
CA PHE A 31 9.65 15.54 35.14
C PHE A 31 8.69 16.68 35.47
N LYS A 32 9.14 17.92 35.21
CA LYS A 32 8.31 19.12 35.32
C LYS A 32 8.37 19.91 34.02
N ILE A 33 7.20 20.14 33.43
CA ILE A 33 7.04 20.89 32.17
C ILE A 33 7.77 22.25 32.18
N PRO A 34 7.71 23.06 33.25
CA PRO A 34 8.43 24.34 33.27
C PRO A 34 9.96 24.19 33.21
N GLN A 35 10.51 23.16 33.86
CA GLN A 35 11.94 22.89 33.87
C GLN A 35 12.40 22.39 32.49
N PHE A 36 11.60 21.51 31.87
CA PHE A 36 11.84 21.08 30.49
C PHE A 36 11.70 22.22 29.48
N GLY A 37 10.74 23.14 29.67
CA GLY A 37 10.61 24.33 28.85
C GLY A 37 11.84 25.24 28.93
N ASN A 38 12.45 25.37 30.10
CA ASN A 38 13.73 26.07 30.25
C ASN A 38 14.86 25.34 29.51
N TYR A 39 14.92 24.01 29.60
CA TYR A 39 15.90 23.18 28.90
C TYR A 39 15.80 23.33 27.37
N LEU A 40 14.60 23.31 26.81
CA LEU A 40 14.38 23.54 25.37
C LEU A 40 14.84 24.92 24.92
N ARG A 41 14.61 25.95 25.75
CA ARG A 41 15.05 27.32 25.46
C ARG A 41 16.58 27.46 25.49
N SER A 42 17.26 26.74 26.37
CA SER A 42 18.72 26.66 26.41
C SER A 42 19.33 25.87 25.25
N ASN A 43 18.61 24.88 24.71
CA ASN A 43 19.07 23.99 23.64
C ASN A 43 18.60 24.42 22.23
N GLY A 44 18.45 25.73 22.00
CA GLY A 44 18.24 26.28 20.65
C GLY A 44 16.80 26.58 20.25
N PHE A 45 15.81 26.39 21.15
CA PHE A 45 14.39 26.70 20.88
C PHE A 45 13.83 27.80 21.79
N PRO A 46 14.28 29.07 21.64
CA PRO A 46 13.93 30.16 22.54
C PRO A 46 12.45 30.57 22.50
N GLN A 47 11.74 30.27 21.40
CA GLN A 47 10.34 30.68 21.19
C GLN A 47 9.30 29.63 21.62
N VAL A 48 9.73 28.47 22.14
CA VAL A 48 8.82 27.41 22.61
C VAL A 48 8.27 27.78 23.99
N ALA A 49 6.97 28.07 24.02
CA ALA A 49 6.25 28.34 25.27
C ALA A 49 5.77 27.05 25.94
N ASP A 50 5.73 27.02 27.27
CA ASP A 50 5.27 25.86 28.04
C ASP A 50 3.83 25.43 27.67
N THR A 51 3.00 26.37 27.24
CA THR A 51 1.64 26.10 26.75
C THR A 51 1.63 25.29 25.46
N THR A 52 2.63 25.44 24.60
CA THR A 52 2.77 24.68 23.35
C THR A 52 3.17 23.23 23.62
N ILE A 53 4.10 23.00 24.55
CA ILE A 53 4.49 21.66 25.04
C ILE A 53 3.28 20.95 25.65
N ARG A 54 2.53 21.64 26.52
CA ARG A 54 1.31 21.09 27.14
C ARG A 54 0.24 20.72 26.11
N ARG A 55 0.10 21.47 25.02
CA ARG A 55 -0.95 21.23 24.02
C ARG A 55 -0.57 20.16 23.00
N ASN A 56 0.70 19.76 22.94
CA ASN A 56 1.13 18.72 22.02
C ASN A 56 0.60 17.35 22.48
N LYS A 57 -0.26 16.74 21.65
CA LYS A 57 -0.90 15.45 21.93
C LYS A 57 0.10 14.29 21.89
N GLU A 58 1.00 14.29 20.92
CA GLU A 58 2.02 13.24 20.74
C GLU A 58 2.98 13.23 21.92
N PHE A 59 3.43 14.41 22.36
CA PHE A 59 4.27 14.54 23.54
C PHE A 59 3.58 14.04 24.82
N ARG A 60 2.30 14.37 25.01
CA ARG A 60 1.53 13.90 26.17
C ARG A 60 1.36 12.38 26.18
N GLN A 61 1.10 11.79 25.02
CA GLN A 61 1.03 10.35 24.88
C GLN A 61 2.37 9.73 25.25
N ALA A 62 3.47 10.18 24.63
CA ALA A 62 4.80 9.66 24.97
C ALA A 62 5.17 9.82 26.45
N LEU A 63 4.80 10.93 27.09
CA LEU A 63 5.01 11.13 28.53
C LEU A 63 4.19 10.13 29.35
N ASN A 64 2.91 9.93 29.02
CA ASN A 64 2.05 8.98 29.72
C ASN A 64 2.50 7.54 29.50
N ASP A 65 2.83 7.15 28.27
CA ASP A 65 3.35 5.82 27.95
C ASP A 65 4.63 5.53 28.74
N ARG A 66 5.51 6.54 28.88
CA ARG A 66 6.71 6.44 29.73
C ARG A 66 6.39 6.37 31.22
N LEU A 67 5.36 7.05 31.70
CA LEU A 67 4.90 6.93 33.09
C LEU A 67 4.31 5.54 33.35
N GLU A 68 3.47 5.02 32.46
CA GLU A 68 2.87 3.69 32.54
C GLU A 68 3.94 2.60 32.51
N LEU A 69 4.91 2.70 31.60
CA LEU A 69 6.08 1.82 31.58
C LEU A 69 6.89 1.90 32.88
N PHE A 70 6.97 3.09 33.51
CA PHE A 70 7.69 3.27 34.77
C PHE A 70 6.93 2.74 36.00
N GLU A 71 5.62 2.56 35.92
CA GLU A 71 4.84 1.88 36.96
C GLU A 71 5.07 0.35 36.95
N ASP A 72 5.64 -0.20 35.88
CA ASP A 72 6.07 -1.59 35.85
C ASP A 72 7.33 -1.77 36.71
N ASP A 73 7.18 -2.47 37.84
CA ASP A 73 8.25 -2.76 38.80
C ASP A 73 9.48 -3.38 38.11
N THR A 74 9.26 -4.17 37.06
CA THR A 74 10.33 -4.85 36.29
C THR A 74 11.13 -3.86 35.42
N TYR A 75 10.45 -2.90 34.81
CA TYR A 75 11.09 -1.83 34.03
C TYR A 75 11.86 -0.86 34.94
N GLN A 76 11.29 -0.49 36.10
CA GLN A 76 11.93 0.38 37.08
C GLN A 76 13.22 -0.25 37.63
N THR A 77 13.23 -1.57 37.88
CA THR A 77 14.43 -2.26 38.35
C THR A 77 15.54 -2.25 37.30
N VAL A 78 15.23 -2.44 36.01
CA VAL A 78 16.26 -2.52 34.96
C VAL A 78 16.89 -1.17 34.62
N ILE A 79 16.19 -0.04 34.81
CA ILE A 79 16.61 1.27 34.26
C ILE A 79 17.26 2.21 35.27
N THR A 80 17.00 2.06 36.58
CA THR A 80 17.57 3.00 37.56
C THR A 80 19.00 2.63 37.95
N TYR A 81 19.98 3.16 37.21
CA TYR A 81 21.36 3.21 37.68
C TYR A 81 21.46 4.22 38.84
N LYS A 82 21.56 3.72 40.06
CA LYS A 82 21.77 4.54 41.26
C LYS A 82 23.20 4.40 41.75
N THR A 83 23.95 5.49 41.74
CA THR A 83 25.28 5.55 42.35
C THR A 83 25.16 5.53 43.87
N LEU A 84 26.03 4.77 44.54
CA LEU A 84 26.10 4.74 46.00
C LEU A 84 26.87 5.96 46.50
N ASP A 85 26.18 6.89 47.16
CA ASP A 85 26.79 7.95 47.95
C ASP A 85 27.27 7.36 49.29
N VAL A 86 28.58 7.12 49.39
CA VAL A 86 29.20 6.43 50.53
C VAL A 86 29.09 7.24 51.81
N GLU A 87 29.28 8.56 51.76
CA GLU A 87 29.22 9.41 52.95
C GLU A 87 27.80 9.45 53.52
N ARG A 88 26.80 9.67 52.66
CA ARG A 88 25.40 9.64 53.07
C ARG A 88 24.97 8.26 53.55
N PHE A 89 25.47 7.20 52.94
CA PHE A 89 25.20 5.81 53.35
C PHE A 89 25.74 5.51 54.75
N LEU A 90 26.97 5.92 55.06
CA LEU A 90 27.58 5.74 56.38
C LEU A 90 26.90 6.61 57.45
N MET A 91 26.49 7.83 57.11
CA MET A 91 25.74 8.72 58.00
C MET A 91 24.36 8.16 58.38
N THR A 92 23.71 7.47 57.44
CA THR A 92 22.39 6.85 57.60
C THR A 92 22.49 5.52 58.35
N ASN A 93 23.49 4.70 58.04
CA ASN A 93 23.72 3.39 58.65
C ASN A 93 24.90 3.45 59.63
N ARG A 94 24.64 3.91 60.86
CA ARG A 94 25.70 4.18 61.85
C ARG A 94 26.27 2.94 62.56
N THR A 95 25.62 1.78 62.45
CA THR A 95 26.07 0.55 63.11
C THR A 95 26.55 -0.48 62.08
N PRO A 96 27.54 -1.32 62.42
CA PRO A 96 28.04 -2.35 61.50
C PRO A 96 26.96 -3.35 61.08
N LYS A 97 25.97 -3.61 61.96
CA LYS A 97 24.81 -4.46 61.65
C LYS A 97 23.88 -3.81 60.62
N ALA A 98 23.61 -2.50 60.75
CA ALA A 98 22.79 -1.75 59.79
C ALA A 98 23.50 -1.61 58.43
N ILE A 99 24.82 -1.42 58.43
CA ILE A 99 25.62 -1.41 57.20
C ILE A 99 25.52 -2.77 56.50
N LYS A 100 25.66 -3.87 57.24
CA LYS A 100 25.55 -5.23 56.68
C LYS A 100 24.16 -5.48 56.08
N SER A 101 23.08 -5.11 56.77
CA SER A 101 21.72 -5.28 56.23
C SER A 101 21.48 -4.43 54.99
N ALA A 102 21.90 -3.16 55.00
CA ALA A 102 21.73 -2.26 53.86
C ALA A 102 22.55 -2.72 52.63
N LEU A 103 23.76 -3.25 52.84
CA LEU A 103 24.54 -3.87 51.75
C LEU A 103 23.90 -5.16 51.23
N MET A 104 23.30 -5.98 52.10
CA MET A 104 22.54 -7.16 51.68
C MET A 104 21.30 -6.79 50.86
N GLU A 105 20.55 -5.75 51.27
CA GLU A 105 19.42 -5.22 50.53
C GLU A 105 19.84 -4.69 49.17
N LEU A 106 20.95 -3.95 49.10
CA LEU A 106 21.52 -3.45 47.85
C LEU A 106 21.93 -4.59 46.91
N ASN A 107 22.58 -5.63 47.44
CA ASN A 107 22.96 -6.80 46.66
C ASN A 107 21.72 -7.56 46.15
N ASN A 108 20.69 -7.72 46.98
CA ASN A 108 19.43 -8.33 46.58
C ASN A 108 18.70 -7.52 45.51
N TYR A 109 18.75 -6.19 45.61
CA TYR A 109 18.22 -5.29 44.58
C TYR A 109 18.93 -5.54 43.25
N TYR A 110 20.26 -5.48 43.19
CA TYR A 110 21.00 -5.73 41.95
C TYR A 110 20.79 -7.15 41.41
N LYS A 111 20.63 -8.16 42.29
CA LYS A 111 20.25 -9.50 41.86
C LYS A 111 18.91 -9.49 41.10
N ARG A 112 17.88 -8.83 41.62
CA ARG A 112 16.57 -8.68 40.93
C ARG A 112 16.70 -7.94 39.61
N VAL A 113 17.54 -6.90 39.55
CA VAL A 113 17.84 -6.17 38.31
C VAL A 113 18.43 -7.11 37.25
N VAL A 114 19.39 -7.95 37.64
CA VAL A 114 20.02 -8.92 36.74
C VAL A 114 19.02 -9.98 36.31
N ASP A 115 18.22 -10.53 37.23
CA ASP A 115 17.20 -11.54 36.93
C ASP A 115 16.18 -10.99 35.92
N ALA A 116 15.65 -9.78 36.14
CA ALA A 116 14.74 -9.11 35.21
C ALA A 116 15.40 -8.82 33.85
N ALA A 117 16.66 -8.39 33.84
CA ALA A 117 17.40 -8.15 32.59
C ALA A 117 17.61 -9.44 31.78
N ILE A 118 17.76 -10.59 32.45
CA ILE A 118 17.82 -11.90 31.80
C ILE A 118 16.47 -12.26 31.18
N GLU A 119 15.36 -12.07 31.90
CA GLU A 119 14.00 -12.30 31.39
C GLU A 119 13.73 -11.46 30.13
N TYR A 120 14.00 -10.15 30.18
CA TYR A 120 13.85 -9.28 29.01
C TYR A 120 14.76 -9.69 27.84
N LYS A 121 15.99 -10.14 28.12
CA LYS A 121 16.90 -10.64 27.07
C LYS A 121 16.33 -11.89 26.39
N GLU A 122 15.74 -12.79 27.16
CA GLU A 122 15.09 -13.99 26.62
C GLU A 122 13.86 -13.64 25.78
N GLU A 123 12.99 -12.77 26.27
CA GLU A 123 11.84 -12.28 25.51
C GLU A 123 12.24 -11.58 24.22
N ALA A 124 13.22 -10.68 24.27
CA ALA A 124 13.76 -10.02 23.09
C ALA A 124 14.33 -11.02 22.08
N SER A 125 14.96 -12.10 22.54
CA SER A 125 15.46 -13.17 21.68
C SER A 125 14.33 -13.92 20.98
N LYS A 126 13.24 -14.26 21.72
CA LYS A 126 12.04 -14.92 21.18
C LYS A 126 11.30 -14.01 20.18
N LEU A 127 11.19 -12.71 20.47
CA LEU A 127 10.61 -11.76 19.54
C LEU A 127 11.46 -11.64 18.27
N LYS A 128 12.79 -11.63 18.39
CA LYS A 128 13.70 -11.55 17.24
C LYS A 128 13.57 -12.77 16.32
N THR A 129 13.47 -13.97 16.88
CA THR A 129 13.21 -15.18 16.08
C THR A 129 11.85 -15.12 15.41
N ARG A 130 10.79 -14.74 16.14
CA ARG A 130 9.44 -14.64 15.56
C ARG A 130 9.35 -13.60 14.44
N VAL A 131 10.02 -12.46 14.59
CA VAL A 131 10.12 -11.44 13.52
C VAL A 131 10.85 -11.99 12.30
N SER A 132 11.90 -12.80 12.48
CA SER A 132 12.59 -13.43 11.34
C SER A 132 11.73 -14.46 10.61
N GLU A 133 10.96 -15.27 11.35
CA GLU A 133 9.99 -16.21 10.78
C GLU A 133 8.90 -15.49 9.99
N LEU A 134 8.28 -14.46 10.58
CA LEU A 134 7.23 -13.69 9.93
C LEU A 134 7.75 -12.98 8.66
N LYS A 135 9.00 -12.50 8.66
CA LYS A 135 9.62 -11.94 7.46
C LYS A 135 9.76 -12.99 6.34
N ASN A 136 10.14 -14.21 6.70
CA ASN A 136 10.23 -15.31 5.73
C ASN A 136 8.85 -15.72 5.22
N GLU A 137 7.83 -15.81 6.09
CA GLU A 137 6.44 -16.09 5.69
C GLU A 137 5.90 -15.02 4.73
N VAL A 138 6.15 -13.74 5.03
CA VAL A 138 5.76 -12.63 4.14
C VAL A 138 6.46 -12.71 2.79
N ALA A 139 7.75 -13.06 2.76
CA ALA A 139 8.48 -13.26 1.50
C ALA A 139 7.85 -14.39 0.66
N GLN A 140 7.58 -15.54 1.27
CA GLN A 140 6.94 -16.68 0.59
C GLN A 140 5.52 -16.35 0.09
N LEU A 141 4.73 -15.62 0.88
CA LEU A 141 3.40 -15.18 0.46
C LEU A 141 3.46 -14.19 -0.71
N ASN A 142 4.47 -13.31 -0.73
CA ASN A 142 4.67 -12.38 -1.84
C ASN A 142 5.05 -13.11 -3.14
N GLU A 143 5.92 -14.14 -3.06
CA GLU A 143 6.25 -15.00 -4.20
C GLU A 143 5.00 -15.72 -4.73
N LYS A 144 4.24 -16.39 -3.87
CA LYS A 144 2.98 -17.05 -4.26
C LYS A 144 1.97 -16.07 -4.86
N ASN A 145 1.87 -14.85 -4.32
CA ASN A 145 0.99 -13.82 -4.88
C ASN A 145 1.45 -13.35 -6.26
N ALA A 146 2.76 -13.33 -6.55
CA ALA A 146 3.27 -13.03 -7.88
C ALA A 146 2.91 -14.16 -8.87
N GLU A 147 3.12 -15.42 -8.49
CA GLU A 147 2.74 -16.59 -9.30
C GLU A 147 1.23 -16.61 -9.61
N ILE A 148 0.39 -16.34 -8.61
CA ILE A 148 -1.07 -16.26 -8.80
C ILE A 148 -1.41 -15.14 -9.78
N LYS A 149 -0.77 -13.96 -9.68
CA LYS A 149 -1.01 -12.86 -10.63
C LYS A 149 -0.67 -13.26 -12.06
N GLU A 150 0.48 -13.90 -12.28
CA GLU A 150 0.87 -14.40 -13.59
C GLU A 150 -0.12 -15.44 -14.13
N GLN A 151 -0.49 -16.44 -13.32
CA GLN A 151 -1.49 -17.44 -13.70
C GLN A 151 -2.85 -16.81 -14.01
N THR A 152 -3.29 -15.81 -13.25
CA THR A 152 -4.56 -15.11 -13.52
C THR A 152 -4.52 -14.29 -14.80
N ALA A 153 -3.36 -13.75 -15.18
CA ALA A 153 -3.18 -13.05 -16.46
C ALA A 153 -3.28 -14.05 -17.63
N LEU A 154 -2.53 -15.15 -17.55
CA LEU A 154 -2.57 -16.23 -18.56
C LEU A 154 -3.98 -16.82 -18.72
N ASN A 155 -4.68 -17.08 -17.61
CA ASN A 155 -6.04 -17.59 -17.65
C ASN A 155 -7.01 -16.59 -18.32
N LYS A 156 -6.83 -15.28 -18.14
CA LYS A 156 -7.63 -14.27 -18.84
C LYS A 156 -7.38 -14.29 -20.34
N GLU A 157 -6.12 -14.39 -20.76
CA GLU A 157 -5.76 -14.49 -22.18
C GLU A 157 -6.37 -15.75 -22.83
N LEU A 158 -6.23 -16.90 -22.19
CA LEU A 158 -6.80 -18.17 -22.65
C LEU A 158 -8.34 -18.13 -22.73
N LEU A 159 -9.00 -17.42 -21.82
CA LEU A 159 -10.45 -17.22 -21.86
C LEU A 159 -10.86 -16.35 -23.06
N GLU A 160 -10.10 -15.30 -23.36
CA GLU A 160 -10.37 -14.46 -24.54
C GLU A 160 -10.10 -15.19 -25.85
N GLU A 161 -9.03 -15.98 -25.94
CA GLU A 161 -8.78 -16.85 -27.10
C GLU A 161 -9.89 -17.88 -27.29
N ASN A 162 -10.33 -18.54 -26.21
CA ASN A 162 -11.46 -19.47 -26.27
C ASN A 162 -12.74 -18.80 -26.78
N LYS A 163 -13.02 -17.55 -26.36
CA LYS A 163 -14.17 -16.78 -26.88
C LYS A 163 -14.01 -16.52 -28.38
N LYS A 164 -12.83 -16.09 -28.84
CA LYS A 164 -12.56 -15.85 -30.27
C LYS A 164 -12.72 -17.12 -31.10
N LEU A 165 -12.15 -18.24 -30.65
CA LEU A 165 -12.28 -19.53 -31.32
C LEU A 165 -13.73 -20.01 -31.38
N ARG A 166 -14.49 -19.87 -30.28
CA ARG A 166 -15.93 -20.18 -30.26
C ARG A 166 -16.72 -19.29 -31.23
N ASN A 167 -16.38 -18.01 -31.32
CA ASN A 167 -17.02 -17.10 -32.27
C ASN A 167 -16.68 -17.49 -33.71
N LEU A 168 -15.42 -17.82 -34.00
CA LEU A 168 -15.00 -18.30 -35.32
C LEU A 168 -15.78 -19.58 -35.69
N LEU A 169 -15.86 -20.58 -34.81
CA LEU A 169 -16.67 -21.78 -35.04
C LEU A 169 -18.14 -21.45 -35.33
N LYS A 170 -18.74 -20.51 -34.58
CA LYS A 170 -20.12 -20.06 -34.81
C LYS A 170 -20.30 -19.31 -36.14
N THR A 171 -19.30 -18.55 -36.58
CA THR A 171 -19.38 -17.72 -37.79
C THR A 171 -18.95 -18.46 -39.05
N SER A 172 -18.02 -19.41 -38.97
CA SER A 172 -17.47 -20.09 -40.14
C SER A 172 -17.91 -21.55 -40.29
N LEU A 173 -18.07 -22.31 -39.19
CA LEU A 173 -18.47 -23.72 -39.29
C LEU A 173 -19.99 -23.90 -39.22
N TYR A 174 -20.67 -23.17 -38.35
CA TYR A 174 -22.11 -23.34 -38.15
C TYR A 174 -22.98 -22.94 -39.36
N PRO A 175 -22.66 -21.89 -40.16
CA PRO A 175 -23.45 -21.58 -41.34
C PRO A 175 -23.28 -22.63 -42.43
N ASP A 176 -22.07 -23.15 -42.64
CA ASP A 176 -21.82 -24.16 -43.67
C ASP A 176 -22.47 -25.51 -43.29
N ILE A 177 -22.35 -25.92 -42.03
CA ILE A 177 -23.04 -27.12 -41.53
C ILE A 177 -24.57 -26.93 -41.54
N ALA A 178 -25.08 -25.75 -41.16
CA ALA A 178 -26.50 -25.45 -41.25
C ALA A 178 -27.00 -25.42 -42.70
N ASN A 179 -26.20 -24.91 -43.64
CA ASN A 179 -26.52 -24.91 -45.06
C ASN A 179 -26.50 -26.33 -45.65
N GLU A 180 -25.60 -27.21 -45.21
CA GLU A 180 -25.63 -28.63 -45.60
C GLU A 180 -26.84 -29.35 -45.03
N LEU A 181 -27.16 -29.17 -43.74
CA LEU A 181 -28.37 -29.74 -43.14
C LEU A 181 -29.66 -29.26 -43.85
N LEU A 182 -29.74 -27.97 -44.20
CA LEU A 182 -30.88 -27.41 -44.94
C LEU A 182 -30.94 -27.87 -46.41
N LYS A 183 -29.80 -28.26 -47.02
CA LYS A 183 -29.77 -28.93 -48.33
C LYS A 183 -30.26 -30.37 -48.23
N GLU A 184 -29.85 -31.10 -47.20
CA GLU A 184 -30.32 -32.48 -46.94
C GLU A 184 -31.82 -32.53 -46.65
N GLU A 185 -32.37 -31.56 -45.92
CA GLU A 185 -33.80 -31.43 -45.66
C GLU A 185 -34.61 -30.82 -46.84
N GLY A 186 -33.96 -30.50 -47.96
CA GLY A 186 -34.61 -30.00 -49.18
C GLY A 186 -35.19 -28.58 -49.09
N LEU A 187 -34.86 -27.83 -48.03
CA LEU A 187 -35.30 -26.45 -47.80
C LEU A 187 -34.45 -25.43 -48.58
N LEU A 188 -33.17 -25.75 -48.84
CA LEU A 188 -32.29 -24.99 -49.72
C LEU A 188 -32.24 -25.62 -51.10
N LYS A 189 -32.95 -25.03 -52.07
CA LYS A 189 -32.83 -25.38 -53.49
C LYS A 189 -31.53 -24.79 -54.03
N SER A 190 -30.51 -25.61 -54.23
CA SER A 190 -29.31 -25.19 -54.95
C SER A 190 -29.71 -24.79 -56.37
N ASP A 191 -29.70 -23.49 -56.66
CA ASP A 191 -29.47 -22.87 -58.00
C ASP A 191 -29.70 -21.35 -57.92
N GLN A 192 -28.86 -20.64 -57.16
CA GLN A 192 -28.58 -19.25 -57.47
C GLN A 192 -27.11 -19.15 -57.84
N GLN A 193 -26.86 -19.23 -59.15
CA GLN A 193 -25.60 -18.74 -59.71
C GLN A 193 -25.46 -17.28 -59.26
N LEU A 194 -24.50 -17.03 -58.36
CA LEU A 194 -24.13 -15.70 -57.86
C LEU A 194 -23.82 -14.69 -58.99
N VAL A 195 -23.67 -15.17 -60.22
CA VAL A 195 -23.41 -14.38 -61.41
C VAL A 195 -24.43 -14.75 -62.49
N THR A 196 -25.31 -13.81 -62.83
CA THR A 196 -26.23 -13.98 -63.96
C THR A 196 -25.46 -13.87 -65.28
N LYS A 197 -25.80 -14.70 -66.28
CA LYS A 197 -25.14 -14.67 -67.61
C LYS A 197 -25.18 -13.28 -68.28
N LYS A 198 -26.20 -12.48 -67.95
CA LYS A 198 -26.32 -11.08 -68.39
C LYS A 198 -25.24 -10.17 -67.79
N TYR A 199 -24.90 -10.34 -66.52
CA TYR A 199 -23.85 -9.56 -65.85
C TYR A 199 -22.45 -9.87 -66.42
N LEU A 200 -22.21 -11.12 -66.84
CA LEU A 200 -20.96 -11.50 -67.50
C LEU A 200 -20.83 -10.88 -68.89
N SER A 201 -21.91 -10.83 -69.67
CA SER A 201 -21.87 -10.19 -71.00
C SER A 201 -21.68 -8.68 -70.94
N GLU A 202 -22.13 -8.03 -69.85
CA GLU A 202 -22.02 -6.58 -69.70
C GLU A 202 -20.68 -6.13 -69.10
N ASN A 203 -20.05 -6.94 -68.25
CA ASN A 203 -18.87 -6.52 -67.48
C ASN A 203 -17.57 -7.30 -67.81
N VAL A 204 -17.61 -8.25 -68.73
CA VAL A 204 -16.40 -8.97 -69.18
C VAL A 204 -15.97 -8.46 -70.55
N ILE A 205 -14.75 -7.90 -70.60
CA ILE A 205 -14.08 -7.46 -71.82
C ILE A 205 -13.63 -8.71 -72.58
N THR A 206 -14.20 -8.96 -73.75
CA THR A 206 -13.80 -10.03 -74.67
C THR A 206 -12.95 -9.48 -75.83
N SER A 207 -12.29 -10.35 -76.61
CA SER A 207 -11.41 -9.95 -77.72
C SER A 207 -12.07 -9.02 -78.75
N ASP A 208 -13.40 -9.05 -78.83
CA ASP A 208 -14.20 -8.33 -79.83
C ASP A 208 -14.76 -7.00 -79.28
N THR A 209 -14.52 -6.70 -78.00
CA THR A 209 -14.99 -5.46 -77.39
C THR A 209 -14.17 -4.25 -77.86
N LYS A 210 -14.84 -3.30 -78.55
CA LYS A 210 -14.24 -2.03 -78.96
C LYS A 210 -13.99 -1.15 -77.75
N ILE A 211 -12.72 -0.92 -77.42
CA ILE A 211 -12.31 0.04 -76.39
C ILE A 211 -12.40 1.45 -76.98
N SER A 212 -13.32 2.28 -76.47
CA SER A 212 -13.42 3.69 -76.83
C SER A 212 -12.52 4.53 -75.91
N PHE A 213 -11.56 5.25 -76.47
CA PHE A 213 -10.62 6.11 -75.72
C PHE A 213 -11.07 7.57 -75.66
N GLU A 214 -12.37 7.80 -75.49
CA GLU A 214 -12.86 9.16 -75.25
C GLU A 214 -12.42 9.60 -73.85
N LYS A 215 -11.59 10.65 -73.78
CA LYS A 215 -11.22 11.30 -72.52
C LYS A 215 -12.46 11.93 -71.90
N HIS A 216 -13.17 11.18 -71.06
CA HIS A 216 -14.12 11.78 -70.14
C HIS A 216 -13.35 12.59 -69.09
N THR A 217 -13.35 13.91 -69.25
CA THR A 217 -12.97 14.84 -68.19
C THR A 217 -13.98 14.71 -67.06
N HIS A 218 -13.69 13.89 -66.06
CA HIS A 218 -14.46 13.84 -64.82
C HIS A 218 -14.24 15.13 -64.03
N THR A 219 -15.15 16.10 -64.16
CA THR A 219 -15.39 17.07 -63.10
C THR A 219 -16.18 16.37 -62.00
N GLU A 220 -15.48 15.81 -61.02
CA GLU A 220 -16.06 15.39 -59.75
C GLU A 220 -16.58 16.63 -59.00
N LYS A 221 -17.90 16.86 -59.03
CA LYS A 221 -18.53 17.62 -57.94
C LYS A 221 -18.67 16.68 -56.75
N GLN A 222 -17.81 16.92 -55.75
CA GLN A 222 -17.83 16.31 -54.43
C GLN A 222 -19.23 16.27 -53.82
N THR A 223 -19.80 15.08 -53.66
CA THR A 223 -21.00 14.81 -52.86
C THR A 223 -20.64 13.95 -51.65
N SER A 224 -19.68 14.40 -50.84
CA SER A 224 -19.25 13.70 -49.62
C SER A 224 -19.98 14.12 -48.34
N LYS A 225 -21.09 14.87 -48.43
CA LYS A 225 -21.85 15.35 -47.25
C LYS A 225 -23.28 14.82 -47.09
N SER A 226 -23.90 14.17 -48.08
CA SER A 226 -25.32 13.76 -47.98
C SER A 226 -25.55 12.45 -47.22
N LYS A 227 -24.73 11.41 -47.45
CA LYS A 227 -24.95 10.08 -46.85
C LYS A 227 -24.78 10.02 -45.32
N ILE A 228 -23.99 10.91 -44.73
CA ILE A 228 -23.76 10.94 -43.27
C ILE A 228 -24.94 11.63 -42.56
N LEU A 229 -25.57 12.62 -43.20
CA LEU A 229 -26.74 13.30 -42.65
C LEU A 229 -27.98 12.39 -42.66
N GLU A 230 -28.16 11.60 -43.73
CA GLU A 230 -29.29 10.65 -43.84
C GLU A 230 -29.28 9.54 -42.77
N ILE A 231 -28.11 9.08 -42.33
CA ILE A 231 -27.99 8.08 -41.25
C ILE A 231 -28.29 8.71 -39.88
N LYS A 232 -27.93 9.99 -39.68
CA LYS A 232 -28.19 10.70 -38.43
C LYS A 232 -29.69 10.99 -38.24
N ASP A 233 -30.35 11.45 -39.30
CA ASP A 233 -31.80 11.72 -39.29
C ASP A 233 -32.65 10.45 -39.13
N LEU A 234 -32.12 9.28 -39.53
CA LEU A 234 -32.76 7.97 -39.32
C LEU A 234 -32.63 7.47 -37.88
N LEU A 235 -31.54 7.81 -37.19
CA LEU A 235 -31.28 7.44 -35.81
C LEU A 235 -32.07 8.33 -34.84
N ASP A 236 -32.11 9.63 -35.10
CA ASP A 236 -32.82 10.60 -34.25
C ASP A 236 -34.36 10.45 -34.34
N ASN A 237 -34.91 10.00 -35.47
CA ASN A 237 -36.36 9.72 -35.61
C ASN A 237 -36.83 8.43 -34.91
N LYS A 238 -35.91 7.52 -34.55
CA LYS A 238 -36.25 6.26 -33.85
C LYS A 238 -36.21 6.40 -32.32
N THR A 239 -35.67 7.49 -31.79
CA THR A 239 -35.66 7.77 -30.35
C THR A 239 -36.68 8.85 -30.02
N LYS A 240 -37.94 8.45 -29.85
CA LYS A 240 -38.93 9.28 -29.13
C LYS A 240 -38.66 9.15 -27.62
N TYR A 241 -38.00 10.15 -27.06
CA TYR A 241 -38.24 10.66 -25.72
C TYR A 241 -38.68 12.11 -25.83
#